data_AF-A0A642UMP4-F1
#
_entry.id   AF-A0A642UMP4-F1
#
_cell.length_a   1.000
_cell.length_b   1.000
_cell.length_c   1.000
_cell.angle_alpha   90.00
_cell.angle_beta   90.00
_cell.angle_gamma   90.00
#
_symmetry.space_group_name_H-M   'P 1'
#
loop_
_entity.id
_entity.type
_entity.pdbx_description
1 polymer ?
#
loop_
_entity_poly.entity_id
_entity_poly.type
_entity_poly.pdbx_seq_one_letter_code
_entity_poly.pdbx_strand_id
1 'polypeptide(L)'
;MEAGSITVDTASPPKVDPGKLTKTSANSMSAQAYEIPPELPPRSSYMVSEFPKQNGVTSPVNSTRTSILKPLAYSVDDPVSKICVVRQTELYGSPQMNESSDLFSVSQSNIDRLKQRIGAVDTSEGEALNREYWKAVLDDRNNEFIRDGHIDELEQRLIEGIPDNLRALVYLKTLQVRYNINHKDTYDTLLKRAKQSRSGRTISENGGYIDRLDLDQNLKDILRIFIYYTNEVVGAAQRVESANVDVNINDDVLAPSTIQDIQPPNYFVIHICKVLAQIPNLDDEELLYLLLKFNKLFVNLIKDEFFYKINRSMEELLPQIFKHIAKNGINLVVLYKKLLYNFFTDQFGDSSQLTLKLLDFFVYQGFDFLLRVVIWCFQQNQDKILDLEGDSLYELLNSHAFWNTMTEDSLYEVLQTNPKVIKYENEFHLIYANSFNNKNNELTNLREVNDDLIIKVNELRQQLASLKTTHEEILQQNAQFKDQLTQEVDQRKALDKKRSELQSRYEHLSMKENVTNTKKANEEFAARNEELVKQIEELKKSIATKKAKLGRA
;
A
#
# COMPACT_ATOMS: atom_id res chain seq x y z
N MET A 1 -31.14 61.42 -28.98
CA MET A 1 -32.30 60.83 -29.71
C MET A 1 -31.70 60.23 -30.95
N GLU A 2 -31.73 58.92 -31.25
CA GLU A 2 -32.66 57.84 -30.91
C GLU A 2 -31.91 56.53 -30.61
N ALA A 3 -32.67 55.57 -30.06
CA ALA A 3 -32.27 54.28 -29.56
C ALA A 3 -32.53 53.12 -30.55
N GLY A 4 -31.99 51.94 -30.25
CA GLY A 4 -32.40 50.64 -30.81
C GLY A 4 -31.30 49.58 -30.55
N SER A 5 -31.32 48.87 -29.42
CA SER A 5 -32.05 47.61 -29.12
C SER A 5 -31.60 46.41 -29.97
N ILE A 6 -31.04 45.41 -29.28
CA ILE A 6 -30.50 44.14 -29.78
C ILE A 6 -31.52 43.04 -29.45
N THR A 7 -31.80 42.16 -30.41
CA THR A 7 -32.47 40.87 -30.17
C THR A 7 -31.67 39.72 -30.80
N VAL A 8 -31.82 38.57 -30.15
CA VAL A 8 -31.03 37.33 -30.22
C VAL A 8 -31.62 36.36 -31.22
N ASP A 9 -30.79 35.60 -31.94
CA ASP A 9 -31.20 34.37 -32.62
C ASP A 9 -30.27 33.20 -32.26
N THR A 10 -30.88 32.08 -31.90
CA THR A 10 -30.26 30.81 -31.50
C THR A 10 -30.30 29.82 -32.66
N ALA A 11 -29.16 29.18 -32.98
CA ALA A 11 -29.11 28.08 -33.95
C ALA A 11 -28.36 26.87 -33.37
N SER A 12 -28.98 25.70 -33.55
CA SER A 12 -28.57 24.37 -33.06
C SER A 12 -27.36 23.76 -33.81
N PRO A 13 -26.64 22.79 -33.22
CA PRO A 13 -25.44 22.19 -33.81
C PRO A 13 -25.75 21.05 -34.80
N PRO A 14 -24.88 20.78 -35.80
CA PRO A 14 -25.08 19.68 -36.74
C PRO A 14 -24.48 18.35 -36.24
N LYS A 15 -25.20 17.27 -36.59
CA LYS A 15 -24.84 15.86 -36.46
C LYS A 15 -23.75 15.46 -37.46
N VAL A 16 -22.89 14.52 -37.09
CA VAL A 16 -21.94 13.84 -37.99
C VAL A 16 -22.30 12.37 -38.08
N ASP A 17 -22.53 11.88 -39.30
CA ASP A 17 -22.77 10.48 -39.65
C ASP A 17 -21.48 9.82 -40.17
N PRO A 18 -21.33 8.48 -40.05
CA PRO A 18 -20.09 7.76 -40.29
C PRO A 18 -19.97 7.19 -41.72
N GLY A 19 -18.76 7.20 -42.28
CA GLY A 19 -18.33 6.21 -43.29
C GLY A 19 -17.96 6.71 -44.69
N LYS A 20 -16.66 6.80 -44.98
CA LYS A 20 -15.92 6.40 -46.21
C LYS A 20 -14.43 6.83 -46.07
N LEU A 21 -13.50 5.92 -45.74
CA LEU A 21 -12.59 5.17 -46.64
C LEU A 21 -11.65 6.08 -47.44
N THR A 22 -10.31 6.07 -47.26
CA THR A 22 -9.43 4.98 -47.74
C THR A 22 -7.95 5.13 -47.29
N LYS A 23 -7.35 3.96 -47.04
CA LYS A 23 -5.93 3.51 -47.02
C LYS A 23 -4.80 4.48 -47.39
N THR A 24 -3.74 4.48 -46.57
CA THR A 24 -2.34 4.47 -47.07
C THR A 24 -1.38 3.80 -46.09
N SER A 25 -0.68 2.80 -46.64
CA SER A 25 0.62 2.21 -46.31
C SER A 25 1.07 1.95 -44.87
N ALA A 26 1.13 0.65 -44.58
CA ALA A 26 2.05 0.02 -43.65
C ALA A 26 3.52 0.10 -44.14
N ASN A 27 4.44 0.31 -43.21
CA ASN A 27 5.85 -0.11 -43.23
C ASN A 27 6.30 -0.17 -41.75
N SER A 28 6.33 -1.36 -41.15
CA SER A 28 7.51 -2.22 -41.02
C SER A 28 8.47 -1.78 -39.89
N MET A 29 8.16 -2.15 -38.65
CA MET A 29 9.18 -2.60 -37.70
C MET A 29 8.75 -3.93 -37.10
N SER A 30 9.65 -4.88 -37.27
CA SER A 30 9.60 -6.30 -37.01
C SER A 30 9.18 -6.69 -35.59
N ALA A 31 8.28 -7.67 -35.52
CA ALA A 31 8.18 -8.58 -34.38
C ALA A 31 9.47 -9.41 -34.31
N GLN A 32 10.27 -9.21 -33.26
CA GLN A 32 11.33 -10.14 -32.90
C GLN A 32 10.70 -11.33 -32.19
N ALA A 33 10.99 -12.53 -32.71
CA ALA A 33 10.70 -13.79 -32.06
C ALA A 33 11.37 -13.83 -30.68
N TYR A 34 10.67 -14.37 -29.69
CA TYR A 34 11.27 -14.80 -28.43
C TYR A 34 12.26 -15.93 -28.73
N GLU A 35 13.53 -15.60 -28.93
CA GLU A 35 14.62 -16.56 -28.85
C GLU A 35 14.78 -17.01 -27.39
N ILE A 36 14.73 -18.31 -27.17
CA ILE A 36 15.10 -18.95 -25.90
C ILE A 36 16.56 -18.55 -25.62
N PRO A 37 16.89 -17.95 -24.47
CA PRO A 37 18.27 -17.61 -24.17
C PRO A 37 19.13 -18.88 -24.14
N PRO A 38 20.36 -18.85 -24.68
CA PRO A 38 21.23 -20.01 -24.70
C PRO A 38 21.53 -20.50 -23.27
N GLU A 39 21.56 -21.82 -23.09
CA GLU A 39 21.96 -22.44 -21.83
C GLU A 39 23.32 -21.89 -21.38
N LEU A 40 23.36 -21.39 -20.15
CA LEU A 40 24.60 -20.96 -19.52
C LEU A 40 25.53 -22.17 -19.40
N PRO A 41 26.83 -22.03 -19.73
CA PRO A 41 27.78 -23.12 -19.55
C PRO A 41 27.83 -23.55 -18.06
N PRO A 42 28.05 -24.84 -17.78
CA PRO A 42 28.08 -25.35 -16.41
C PRO A 42 29.16 -24.62 -15.61
N ARG A 43 28.75 -23.96 -14.51
CA ARG A 43 29.68 -23.28 -13.60
C ARG A 43 30.55 -24.33 -12.91
N SER A 44 31.87 -24.24 -13.08
CA SER A 44 32.84 -25.00 -12.30
C SER A 44 32.73 -24.59 -10.83
N SER A 45 32.64 -25.57 -9.93
CA SER A 45 32.64 -25.32 -8.48
C SER A 45 33.93 -24.61 -8.06
N TYR A 46 33.83 -23.32 -7.74
CA TYR A 46 34.90 -22.61 -7.04
C TYR A 46 34.57 -22.56 -5.55
N MET A 47 35.28 -23.40 -4.81
CA MET A 47 35.98 -23.10 -3.56
C MET A 47 35.19 -22.30 -2.51
N VAL A 48 34.71 -23.04 -1.51
CA VAL A 48 34.33 -22.55 -0.18
C VAL A 48 35.47 -21.71 0.39
N SER A 49 35.26 -20.40 0.51
CA SER A 49 36.16 -19.53 1.27
C SER A 49 35.85 -19.68 2.75
N GLU A 50 36.77 -20.33 3.48
CA GLU A 50 36.79 -20.38 4.93
C GLU A 50 36.90 -18.96 5.51
N PHE A 51 35.93 -18.56 6.35
CA PHE A 51 36.07 -17.39 7.21
C PHE A 51 36.85 -17.76 8.49
N PRO A 52 37.68 -16.85 9.04
CA PRO A 52 38.63 -17.19 10.10
C PRO A 52 37.94 -17.35 11.46
N LYS A 53 38.34 -18.39 12.19
CA LYS A 53 38.00 -18.64 13.58
C LYS A 53 38.56 -17.54 14.48
N GLN A 54 37.70 -16.82 15.20
CA GLN A 54 38.11 -16.08 16.40
C GLN A 54 37.98 -16.98 17.63
N ASN A 55 39.09 -17.06 18.38
CA ASN A 55 39.24 -17.84 19.59
C ASN A 55 38.58 -17.15 20.81
N GLY A 56 37.84 -17.94 21.58
CA GLY A 56 38.05 -18.10 23.03
C GLY A 56 37.43 -17.07 23.98
N VAL A 57 36.29 -17.43 24.58
CA VAL A 57 36.10 -17.33 26.05
C VAL A 57 35.45 -18.63 26.52
N THR A 58 36.23 -19.43 27.26
CA THR A 58 35.84 -20.69 27.88
C THR A 58 35.03 -20.46 29.16
N SER A 59 33.91 -21.18 29.29
CA SER A 59 33.23 -21.47 30.56
C SER A 59 32.91 -22.98 30.63
N PRO A 60 32.81 -23.57 31.82
CA PRO A 60 33.41 -24.86 32.12
C PRO A 60 32.60 -26.06 31.62
N VAL A 61 33.37 -27.09 31.25
CA VAL A 61 32.92 -28.42 30.85
C VAL A 61 32.28 -29.11 32.06
N ASN A 62 30.95 -29.29 32.02
CA ASN A 62 30.29 -30.37 32.74
C ASN A 62 30.09 -31.53 31.75
N SER A 63 30.96 -32.52 31.89
CA SER A 63 30.90 -33.79 31.20
C SER A 63 29.75 -34.65 31.72
N THR A 64 28.66 -34.68 30.95
CA THR A 64 27.71 -35.79 30.93
C THR A 64 27.56 -36.21 29.47
N ARG A 65 27.74 -37.52 29.20
CA ARG A 65 27.56 -38.14 27.88
C ARG A 65 26.25 -37.70 27.25
N THR A 66 26.29 -36.75 26.33
CA THR A 66 25.21 -36.52 25.37
C THR A 66 25.41 -37.51 24.23
N SER A 67 24.46 -38.43 24.06
CA SER A 67 24.25 -39.05 22.76
C SER A 67 24.21 -37.92 21.73
N ILE A 68 24.95 -38.06 20.63
CA ILE A 68 24.87 -37.10 19.53
C ILE A 68 23.48 -37.29 18.94
N LEU A 69 22.53 -36.49 19.42
CA LEU A 69 21.14 -36.54 18.99
C LEU A 69 21.10 -36.21 17.49
N LYS A 70 20.67 -37.17 16.66
CA LYS A 70 20.53 -36.99 15.21
C LYS A 70 19.62 -35.77 14.94
N PRO A 71 20.06 -34.75 14.19
CA PRO A 71 19.26 -33.57 13.95
C PRO A 71 17.94 -33.95 13.25
N LEU A 72 16.87 -33.23 13.59
CA LEU A 72 15.63 -33.30 12.84
C LEU A 72 15.93 -32.82 11.41
N ALA A 73 15.56 -33.63 10.42
CA ALA A 73 15.86 -33.34 9.02
C ALA A 73 14.81 -33.98 8.13
N TYR A 74 14.51 -33.30 7.03
CA TYR A 74 13.71 -33.81 5.93
C TYR A 74 14.39 -33.52 4.59
N SER A 75 14.07 -34.30 3.59
CA SER A 75 14.42 -34.09 2.17
C SER A 75 13.27 -33.41 1.43
N VAL A 76 13.56 -32.85 0.26
CA VAL A 76 12.54 -32.26 -0.62
C VAL A 76 11.52 -33.30 -1.10
N ASP A 77 11.95 -34.55 -1.23
CA ASP A 77 11.13 -35.68 -1.69
C ASP A 77 10.43 -36.44 -0.55
N ASP A 78 10.63 -36.01 0.71
CA ASP A 78 9.91 -36.62 1.83
C ASP A 78 8.40 -36.31 1.74
N PRO A 79 7.53 -37.17 2.34
CA PRO A 79 6.11 -36.88 2.44
C PRO A 79 5.86 -35.52 3.11
N VAL A 80 4.84 -34.80 2.66
CA VAL A 80 4.44 -33.49 3.24
C VAL A 80 4.24 -33.61 4.75
N SER A 81 3.80 -34.76 5.24
CA SER A 81 3.55 -35.02 6.65
C SER A 81 4.82 -34.86 7.47
N LYS A 82 5.91 -35.49 7.02
CA LYS A 82 7.21 -35.42 7.66
C LYS A 82 7.78 -34.00 7.58
N ILE A 83 7.68 -33.36 6.41
CA ILE A 83 8.13 -31.97 6.21
C ILE A 83 7.42 -31.04 7.20
N CYS A 84 6.09 -31.11 7.27
CA CYS A 84 5.26 -30.30 8.14
C CYS A 84 5.55 -30.54 9.62
N VAL A 85 5.59 -31.81 10.06
CA VAL A 85 5.85 -32.16 11.47
C VAL A 85 7.22 -31.70 11.93
N VAL A 86 8.26 -31.89 11.11
CA VAL A 86 9.60 -31.44 11.44
C VAL A 86 9.67 -29.92 11.53
N ARG A 87 9.17 -29.21 10.50
CA ARG A 87 9.16 -27.74 10.47
C ARG A 87 8.38 -27.14 11.64
N GLN A 88 7.21 -27.70 11.94
CA GLN A 88 6.36 -27.20 13.01
C GLN A 88 7.03 -27.40 14.38
N THR A 89 7.70 -28.54 14.58
CA THR A 89 8.47 -28.82 15.80
C THR A 89 9.65 -27.85 15.96
N GLU A 90 10.38 -27.58 14.88
CA GLU A 90 11.46 -26.59 14.87
C GLU A 90 10.94 -25.17 15.14
N LEU A 91 9.80 -24.81 14.54
CA LEU A 91 9.14 -23.53 14.76
C LEU A 91 8.80 -23.35 16.23
N TYR A 92 8.22 -24.35 16.90
CA TYR A 92 7.91 -24.27 18.35
C TYR A 92 9.15 -24.08 19.22
N GLY A 93 10.30 -24.61 18.81
CA GLY A 93 11.57 -24.41 19.50
C GLY A 93 12.25 -23.07 19.20
N SER A 94 11.77 -22.31 18.21
CA SER A 94 12.43 -21.09 17.76
C SER A 94 12.24 -19.91 18.73
N PRO A 95 13.22 -18.99 18.84
CA PRO A 95 13.10 -17.82 19.72
C PRO A 95 11.89 -16.93 19.42
N GLN A 96 11.50 -16.80 18.16
CA GLN A 96 10.32 -16.02 17.72
C GLN A 96 8.98 -16.56 18.26
N MET A 97 8.94 -17.83 18.66
CA MET A 97 7.76 -18.47 19.27
C MET A 97 7.77 -18.39 20.79
N ASN A 98 8.85 -17.88 21.39
CA ASN A 98 8.99 -17.74 22.83
C ASN A 98 8.54 -16.33 23.25
N GLU A 99 7.65 -16.26 24.24
CA GLU A 99 7.27 -15.00 24.87
C GLU A 99 8.45 -14.47 25.70
N SER A 100 8.86 -13.22 25.44
CA SER A 100 9.95 -12.52 26.12
C SER A 100 9.46 -11.44 27.09
N SER A 101 8.15 -11.38 27.37
CA SER A 101 7.56 -10.37 28.25
C SER A 101 7.88 -10.62 29.73
N ASP A 102 8.16 -9.55 30.49
CA ASP A 102 8.32 -9.56 31.96
C ASP A 102 7.10 -10.10 32.73
N LEU A 103 5.94 -10.14 32.06
CA LEU A 103 4.71 -10.73 32.59
C LEU A 103 4.82 -12.23 32.79
N PHE A 104 5.70 -12.90 32.04
CA PHE A 104 5.84 -14.34 32.05
C PHE A 104 7.22 -14.78 32.55
N SER A 105 7.24 -15.79 33.41
CA SER A 105 8.47 -16.43 33.84
C SER A 105 8.44 -17.93 33.55
N VAL A 106 9.60 -18.48 33.19
CA VAL A 106 9.75 -19.93 33.07
C VAL A 106 9.86 -20.49 34.48
N SER A 107 8.90 -21.33 34.88
CA SER A 107 8.90 -21.95 36.21
C SER A 107 8.99 -23.46 36.14
N GLN A 108 9.95 -24.03 36.87
CA GLN A 108 10.07 -25.48 37.05
C GLN A 108 8.81 -26.09 37.68
N SER A 109 8.08 -25.30 38.49
CA SER A 109 6.82 -25.72 39.12
C SER A 109 5.74 -26.11 38.11
N ASN A 110 5.69 -25.48 36.93
CA ASN A 110 4.73 -25.84 35.88
C ASN A 110 5.05 -27.16 35.23
N ILE A 111 6.34 -27.37 34.98
CA ILE A 111 6.81 -28.63 34.43
C ILE A 111 6.46 -29.77 35.39
N ASP A 112 6.57 -29.54 36.71
CA ASP A 112 6.25 -30.55 37.70
C ASP A 112 4.73 -30.73 37.91
N ARG A 113 3.92 -29.66 37.83
CA ARG A 113 2.44 -29.75 37.79
C ARG A 113 1.97 -30.53 36.57
N LEU A 114 2.57 -30.31 35.40
CA LEU A 114 2.27 -31.05 34.18
C LEU A 114 2.58 -32.55 34.35
N LYS A 115 3.77 -32.89 34.89
CA LYS A 115 4.13 -34.28 35.21
C LYS A 115 3.15 -34.94 36.18
N GLN A 116 2.71 -34.21 37.22
CA GLN A 116 1.74 -34.72 38.17
C GLN A 116 0.39 -35.01 37.48
N ARG A 117 -0.07 -34.11 36.60
CA ARG A 117 -1.29 -34.31 35.80
C ARG A 117 -1.16 -35.50 34.86
N ILE A 118 -0.01 -35.68 34.21
CA ILE A 118 0.27 -36.83 33.34
C ILE A 118 0.21 -38.15 34.14
N GLY A 119 0.82 -38.18 35.33
CA GLY A 119 0.83 -39.34 36.21
C GLY A 119 -0.53 -39.70 36.82
N ALA A 120 -1.45 -38.74 36.92
CA ALA A 120 -2.80 -38.94 37.47
C ALA A 120 -3.82 -39.51 36.47
N VAL A 121 -3.44 -39.71 35.21
CA VAL A 121 -4.36 -40.25 34.19
C VAL A 121 -4.49 -41.77 34.35
N ASP A 122 -5.62 -42.23 34.87
CA ASP A 122 -5.93 -43.66 35.06
C ASP A 122 -5.94 -44.48 33.76
N THR A 123 -5.48 -45.72 33.86
CA THR A 123 -5.55 -46.76 32.82
C THR A 123 -6.79 -47.61 33.01
N SER A 124 -7.93 -47.21 32.46
CA SER A 124 -9.07 -48.10 32.26
C SER A 124 -8.98 -48.80 30.89
N GLU A 125 -9.42 -50.06 30.85
CA GLU A 125 -9.00 -51.09 29.87
C GLU A 125 -9.54 -50.94 28.42
N GLY A 126 -10.29 -49.90 28.08
CA GLY A 126 -10.96 -49.79 26.77
C GLY A 126 -10.16 -49.08 25.65
N GLU A 127 -9.33 -48.09 26.00
CA GLU A 127 -8.57 -47.23 25.07
C GLU A 127 -7.06 -47.27 25.35
N ALA A 128 -6.58 -48.38 25.90
CA ALA A 128 -5.24 -48.48 26.48
C ALA A 128 -4.13 -48.13 25.48
N LEU A 129 -4.20 -48.61 24.23
CA LEU A 129 -3.12 -48.48 23.25
C LEU A 129 -2.94 -47.05 22.71
N ASN A 130 -4.04 -46.34 22.42
CA ASN A 130 -3.98 -44.94 21.96
C ASN A 130 -3.58 -44.01 23.12
N ARG A 131 -4.13 -44.22 24.32
CA ARG A 131 -3.72 -43.46 25.51
C ARG A 131 -2.26 -43.69 25.89
N GLU A 132 -1.76 -44.91 25.76
CA GLU A 132 -0.35 -45.25 26.02
C GLU A 132 0.57 -44.55 25.04
N TYR A 133 0.23 -44.49 23.75
CA TYR A 133 0.97 -43.72 22.75
C TYR A 133 1.07 -42.24 23.15
N TRP A 134 -0.06 -41.59 23.44
CA TRP A 134 -0.04 -40.16 23.83
C TRP A 134 0.67 -39.91 25.15
N LYS A 135 0.65 -40.87 26.10
CA LYS A 135 1.48 -40.81 27.31
C LYS A 135 2.98 -40.89 26.98
N ALA A 136 3.38 -41.80 26.09
CA ALA A 136 4.77 -41.88 25.63
C ALA A 136 5.20 -40.57 24.95
N VAL A 137 4.35 -39.99 24.09
CA VAL A 137 4.56 -38.66 23.51
C VAL A 137 4.65 -37.58 24.58
N LEU A 138 3.90 -37.69 25.69
CA LEU A 138 3.95 -36.77 26.84
C LEU A 138 5.18 -36.95 27.75
N ASP A 139 5.83 -38.10 27.71
CA ASP A 139 7.09 -38.36 28.42
C ASP A 139 8.34 -38.08 27.57
N ASP A 140 8.21 -38.14 26.24
CA ASP A 140 9.32 -37.92 25.30
C ASP A 140 9.84 -36.47 25.31
N ARG A 141 11.06 -36.25 25.81
CA ARG A 141 11.67 -34.91 25.90
C ARG A 141 12.41 -34.50 24.63
N ASN A 142 12.76 -35.45 23.77
CA ASN A 142 13.65 -35.23 22.64
C ASN A 142 12.93 -35.31 21.29
N ASN A 143 11.61 -35.55 21.30
CA ASN A 143 10.79 -35.84 20.12
C ASN A 143 11.37 -37.02 19.32
N GLU A 144 11.75 -38.09 20.04
CA GLU A 144 12.25 -39.35 19.50
C GLU A 144 11.26 -39.94 18.49
N PHE A 145 9.94 -39.84 18.71
CA PHE A 145 8.95 -40.29 17.72
C PHE A 145 9.11 -39.63 16.34
N ILE A 146 9.59 -38.37 16.29
CA ILE A 146 9.89 -37.66 15.04
C ILE A 146 11.26 -38.07 14.49
N ARG A 147 12.27 -38.20 15.37
CA ARG A 147 13.65 -38.54 14.96
C ARG A 147 13.79 -39.96 14.43
N ASP A 148 12.99 -40.87 14.96
CA ASP A 148 12.94 -42.27 14.58
C ASP A 148 12.06 -42.51 13.36
N GLY A 149 11.36 -41.47 12.88
CA GLY A 149 10.59 -41.49 11.64
C GLY A 149 9.22 -42.12 11.77
N HIS A 150 8.65 -42.23 12.97
CA HIS A 150 7.32 -42.76 13.23
C HIS A 150 6.19 -41.76 12.92
N ILE A 151 6.31 -41.04 11.80
CA ILE A 151 5.32 -40.04 11.38
C ILE A 151 4.01 -40.70 10.94
N ASP A 152 4.09 -41.84 10.26
CA ASP A 152 2.92 -42.59 9.81
C ASP A 152 2.10 -43.09 11.01
N GLU A 153 2.77 -43.50 12.10
CA GLU A 153 2.11 -43.88 13.35
C GLU A 153 1.43 -42.66 13.98
N LEU A 154 2.13 -41.51 14.08
CA LEU A 154 1.54 -40.26 14.57
C LEU A 154 0.27 -39.90 13.81
N GLU A 155 0.29 -39.99 12.47
CA GLU A 155 -0.87 -39.70 11.65
C GLU A 155 -2.04 -40.63 11.93
N GLN A 156 -1.79 -41.94 12.03
CA GLN A 156 -2.82 -42.90 12.40
C GLN A 156 -3.44 -42.56 13.76
N ARG A 157 -2.62 -42.19 14.75
CA ARG A 157 -3.11 -41.79 16.08
C ARG A 157 -3.87 -40.46 16.07
N LEU A 158 -3.52 -39.54 15.18
CA LEU A 158 -4.27 -38.29 14.99
C LEU A 158 -5.63 -38.53 14.34
N ILE A 159 -5.76 -39.52 13.43
CA ILE A 159 -7.06 -39.94 12.87
C ILE A 159 -7.94 -40.56 13.95
N GLU A 160 -7.37 -41.46 14.76
CA GLU A 160 -8.03 -42.05 15.95
C GLU A 160 -8.47 -40.94 16.92
N GLY A 161 -7.69 -39.86 17.00
CA GLY A 161 -7.94 -38.67 17.79
C GLY A 161 -7.18 -38.69 19.12
N ILE A 162 -6.82 -37.50 19.60
CA ILE A 162 -6.23 -37.36 20.94
C ILE A 162 -7.34 -37.56 21.98
N PRO A 163 -7.15 -38.43 22.99
CA PRO A 163 -8.13 -38.58 24.06
C PRO A 163 -8.43 -37.24 24.75
N ASP A 164 -9.72 -36.96 24.95
CA ASP A 164 -10.21 -35.66 25.45
C ASP A 164 -9.50 -35.20 26.73
N ASN A 165 -9.29 -36.12 27.67
CA ASN A 165 -8.62 -35.85 28.95
C ASN A 165 -7.10 -35.61 28.83
N LEU A 166 -6.49 -35.96 27.70
CA LEU A 166 -5.07 -35.75 27.40
C LEU A 166 -4.82 -34.57 26.46
N ARG A 167 -5.80 -34.16 25.65
CA ARG A 167 -5.62 -33.14 24.60
C ARG A 167 -5.02 -31.84 25.12
N ALA A 168 -5.52 -31.31 26.25
CA ALA A 168 -4.95 -30.11 26.87
C ALA A 168 -3.45 -30.28 27.18
N LEU A 169 -3.05 -31.41 27.78
CA LEU A 169 -1.67 -31.70 28.13
C LEU A 169 -0.79 -31.85 26.88
N VAL A 170 -1.30 -32.54 25.86
CA VAL A 170 -0.58 -32.73 24.58
C VAL A 170 -0.33 -31.39 23.91
N TYR A 171 -1.31 -30.49 23.90
CA TYR A 171 -1.14 -29.16 23.29
C TYR A 171 -0.12 -28.32 24.06
N LEU A 172 -0.25 -28.24 25.38
CA LEU A 172 0.68 -27.50 26.23
C LEU A 172 2.12 -27.99 26.06
N LYS A 173 2.30 -29.32 25.98
CA LYS A 173 3.62 -29.92 25.72
C LYS A 173 4.12 -29.60 24.31
N THR A 174 3.32 -29.88 23.29
CA THR A 174 3.74 -29.81 21.87
C THR A 174 4.06 -28.38 21.46
N LEU A 175 3.24 -27.41 21.89
CA LEU A 175 3.46 -25.97 21.68
C LEU A 175 4.55 -25.39 22.59
N GLN A 176 5.20 -26.22 23.41
CA GLN A 176 6.26 -25.88 24.35
C GLN A 176 5.87 -24.68 25.24
N VAL A 177 4.69 -24.75 25.86
CA VAL A 177 4.25 -23.75 26.83
C VAL A 177 5.06 -23.92 28.11
N ARG A 178 6.05 -23.05 28.30
CA ARG A 178 6.99 -23.08 29.45
C ARG A 178 6.70 -22.01 30.51
N TYR A 179 5.66 -21.22 30.30
CA TYR A 179 5.44 -19.96 30.99
C TYR A 179 4.44 -20.09 32.14
N ASN A 180 4.69 -19.30 33.18
CA ASN A 180 3.72 -18.91 34.20
C ASN A 180 3.57 -17.40 34.20
N ILE A 181 2.41 -16.90 34.63
CA ILE A 181 2.28 -15.50 35.01
C ILE A 181 3.25 -15.30 36.17
N ASN A 182 4.08 -14.27 36.05
CA ASN A 182 5.08 -13.93 37.04
C ASN A 182 4.42 -13.84 38.42
N HIS A 183 5.02 -14.42 39.47
CA HIS A 183 4.49 -14.50 40.85
C HIS A 183 3.97 -13.19 41.47
N LYS A 184 4.29 -12.02 40.87
CA LYS A 184 3.78 -10.70 41.27
C LYS A 184 2.39 -10.38 40.72
N ASP A 185 1.95 -11.12 39.71
CA ASP A 185 0.67 -10.98 39.03
C ASP A 185 -0.08 -12.33 39.07
N THR A 186 -1.40 -12.26 39.17
CA THR A 186 -2.30 -13.42 39.00
C THR A 186 -3.21 -13.15 37.81
N TYR A 187 -3.86 -14.19 37.29
CA TYR A 187 -4.87 -14.02 36.25
C TYR A 187 -5.92 -12.94 36.63
N ASP A 188 -6.35 -12.90 37.89
CA ASP A 188 -7.27 -11.88 38.39
C ASP A 188 -6.68 -10.46 38.38
N THR A 189 -5.39 -10.30 38.71
CA THR A 189 -4.76 -8.97 38.63
C THR A 189 -4.61 -8.52 37.18
N LEU A 190 -4.31 -9.44 36.27
CA LEU A 190 -4.26 -9.18 34.84
C LEU A 190 -5.63 -8.79 34.29
N LEU A 191 -6.68 -9.48 34.71
CA LEU A 191 -8.04 -9.13 34.31
C LEU A 191 -8.44 -7.73 34.80
N LYS A 192 -8.11 -7.39 36.05
CA LYS A 192 -8.34 -6.05 36.60
C LYS A 192 -7.58 -4.99 35.81
N ARG A 193 -6.30 -5.23 35.50
CA ARG A 193 -5.49 -4.33 34.67
C ARG A 193 -6.06 -4.20 33.26
N ALA A 194 -6.44 -5.29 32.63
CA ALA A 194 -7.05 -5.30 31.31
C ALA A 194 -8.34 -4.47 31.28
N LYS A 195 -9.22 -4.62 32.28
CA LYS A 195 -10.45 -3.82 32.42
C LYS A 195 -10.17 -2.32 32.63
N GLN A 196 -9.06 -1.96 33.28
CA GLN A 196 -8.67 -0.56 33.55
C GLN A 196 -7.76 0.06 32.47
N SER A 197 -7.22 -0.78 31.58
CA SER A 197 -6.29 -0.41 30.52
C SER A 197 -6.91 0.53 29.48
N ARG A 198 -6.07 1.15 28.64
CA ARG A 198 -6.57 2.02 27.56
C ARG A 198 -7.36 1.18 26.56
N SER A 199 -6.85 0.01 26.21
CA SER A 199 -7.51 -0.98 25.37
C SER A 199 -8.85 -1.41 25.94
N GLY A 200 -8.90 -1.74 27.24
CA GLY A 200 -10.15 -2.10 27.92
C GLY A 200 -11.19 -0.98 27.92
N ARG A 201 -10.76 0.27 28.11
CA ARG A 201 -11.65 1.45 28.06
C ARG A 201 -12.14 1.75 26.65
N THR A 202 -11.27 1.76 25.65
CA THR A 202 -11.66 2.00 24.24
C THR A 202 -12.57 0.92 23.70
N ILE A 203 -12.36 -0.35 24.07
CA ILE A 203 -13.25 -1.45 23.69
C ILE A 203 -14.63 -1.30 24.34
N SER A 204 -14.68 -0.79 25.58
CA SER A 204 -15.92 -0.52 26.30
C SER A 204 -16.66 0.72 25.75
N GLU A 205 -15.94 1.78 25.41
CA GLU A 205 -16.48 3.07 24.93
C GLU A 205 -16.95 3.02 23.47
N ASN A 206 -16.28 2.26 22.60
CA ASN A 206 -16.74 2.01 21.21
C ASN A 206 -17.90 0.98 21.14
N GLY A 207 -18.65 0.85 22.24
CA GLY A 207 -19.86 0.04 22.33
C GLY A 207 -19.63 -1.46 22.59
N GLY A 208 -18.51 -1.83 23.23
CA GLY A 208 -18.29 -3.18 23.75
C GLY A 208 -18.15 -4.25 22.67
N TYR A 209 -17.18 -4.13 21.74
CA TYR A 209 -17.01 -5.13 20.66
C TYR A 209 -16.96 -6.57 21.19
N ILE A 210 -16.20 -6.82 22.26
CA ILE A 210 -16.13 -8.12 22.94
C ILE A 210 -17.47 -8.46 23.61
N ASP A 211 -18.15 -7.48 24.19
CA ASP A 211 -19.41 -7.69 24.90
C ASP A 211 -20.55 -8.07 23.95
N ARG A 212 -20.48 -7.62 22.69
CA ARG A 212 -21.39 -8.00 21.59
C ARG A 212 -21.11 -9.38 21.00
N LEU A 213 -19.95 -9.98 21.27
CA LEU A 213 -19.68 -11.34 20.83
C LEU A 213 -20.59 -12.32 21.57
N ASP A 214 -21.12 -13.28 20.82
CA ASP A 214 -21.85 -14.42 21.38
C ASP A 214 -20.85 -15.40 21.98
N LEU A 215 -20.45 -15.11 23.22
CA LEU A 215 -19.42 -15.80 24.00
C LEU A 215 -19.76 -15.74 25.48
N ASP A 216 -19.35 -16.79 26.20
CA ASP A 216 -19.44 -16.82 27.66
C ASP A 216 -18.57 -15.75 28.31
N GLN A 217 -18.95 -15.33 29.52
CA GLN A 217 -18.25 -14.26 30.23
C GLN A 217 -16.77 -14.59 30.50
N ASN A 218 -16.44 -15.86 30.74
CA ASN A 218 -15.06 -16.30 30.95
C ASN A 218 -14.22 -16.08 29.68
N LEU A 219 -14.73 -16.47 28.51
CA LEU A 219 -14.03 -16.27 27.23
C LEU A 219 -13.88 -14.79 26.88
N LYS A 220 -14.89 -13.97 27.19
CA LYS A 220 -14.80 -12.51 27.06
C LYS A 220 -13.69 -11.95 27.94
N ASP A 221 -13.54 -12.44 29.17
CA ASP A 221 -12.48 -12.01 30.09
C ASP A 221 -11.09 -12.47 29.61
N ILE A 222 -10.95 -13.68 29.07
CA ILE A 222 -9.70 -14.14 28.43
C ILE A 222 -9.34 -13.24 27.23
N LEU A 223 -10.29 -12.93 26.35
CA LEU A 223 -10.05 -12.05 25.21
C LEU A 223 -9.65 -10.63 25.62
N ARG A 224 -10.22 -10.10 26.72
CA ARG A 224 -9.81 -8.80 27.28
C ARG A 224 -8.36 -8.82 27.74
N ILE A 225 -7.94 -9.87 28.44
CA ILE A 225 -6.55 -10.04 28.88
C ILE A 225 -5.62 -10.18 27.67
N PHE A 226 -6.02 -10.99 26.68
CA PHE A 226 -5.28 -11.17 25.44
C PHE A 226 -5.00 -9.83 24.74
N ILE A 227 -6.02 -8.99 24.54
CA ILE A 227 -5.85 -7.71 23.84
C ILE A 227 -4.99 -6.74 24.63
N TYR A 228 -5.19 -6.69 25.95
CA TYR A 228 -4.33 -5.90 26.83
C TYR A 228 -2.86 -6.32 26.67
N TYR A 229 -2.60 -7.63 26.66
CA TYR A 229 -1.25 -8.16 26.49
C TYR A 229 -0.67 -7.84 25.10
N THR A 230 -1.39 -8.12 24.01
CA THR A 230 -0.85 -7.93 22.66
C THR A 230 -0.62 -6.46 22.32
N ASN A 231 -1.56 -5.58 22.69
CA ASN A 231 -1.52 -4.19 22.26
C ASN A 231 -0.67 -3.31 23.20
N GLU A 232 -0.72 -3.55 24.51
CA GLU A 232 -0.06 -2.69 25.49
C GLU A 232 1.25 -3.27 26.02
N VAL A 233 1.34 -4.59 26.22
CA VAL A 233 2.55 -5.22 26.78
C VAL A 233 3.55 -5.54 25.69
N VAL A 234 3.16 -6.34 24.69
CA VAL A 234 4.04 -6.70 23.57
C VAL A 234 4.31 -5.49 22.68
N GLY A 235 3.26 -4.72 22.34
CA GLY A 235 3.40 -3.51 21.54
C GLY A 235 4.30 -2.44 22.19
N ALA A 236 4.43 -2.40 23.52
CA ALA A 236 5.39 -1.52 24.19
C ALA A 236 6.83 -2.04 24.13
N ALA A 237 7.04 -3.35 24.32
CA ALA A 237 8.37 -3.96 24.25
C ALA A 237 9.01 -3.80 22.86
N GLN A 238 8.24 -4.02 21.79
CA GLN A 238 8.72 -3.83 20.41
C GLN A 238 9.10 -2.38 20.10
N ARG A 239 8.42 -1.40 20.71
CA ARG A 239 8.76 0.04 20.58
C ARG A 239 10.09 0.37 21.24
N VAL A 240 10.39 -0.23 22.39
CA VAL A 240 11.66 -0.03 23.10
C VAL A 240 12.83 -0.68 22.36
N GLU A 241 12.61 -1.87 21.77
CA GLU A 241 13.64 -2.53 20.95
C GLU A 241 13.95 -1.76 19.66
N SER A 242 12.93 -1.19 19.01
CA SER A 242 13.10 -0.38 17.79
C SER A 242 13.80 0.97 18.05
N ALA A 243 13.61 1.55 19.24
CA ALA A 243 14.26 2.80 19.64
C ALA A 243 15.76 2.65 19.93
N ASN A 244 16.26 1.42 20.12
CA ASN A 244 17.68 1.14 20.39
C ASN A 244 18.48 0.81 19.12
N VAL A 245 17.84 0.76 17.94
CA VAL A 245 18.51 0.63 16.66
C VAL A 245 18.57 2.02 16.03
N ASP A 246 19.67 2.73 16.27
CA ASP A 246 19.99 4.03 15.67
C ASP A 246 20.01 3.92 14.13
N VAL A 247 18.86 4.16 13.51
CA VAL A 247 18.79 4.68 12.14
C VAL A 247 17.98 5.96 12.21
N ASN A 248 18.72 7.06 12.13
CA ASN A 248 18.25 8.44 12.08
C ASN A 248 17.51 8.68 10.74
N ILE A 249 16.34 8.06 10.57
CA ILE A 249 15.34 8.44 9.59
C ILE A 249 14.39 9.36 10.35
N ASN A 250 14.31 10.61 9.91
CA ASN A 250 13.23 11.51 10.30
C ASN A 250 11.90 10.88 9.88
N ASP A 251 11.30 10.07 10.76
CA ASP A 251 10.05 9.38 10.53
C ASP A 251 9.01 9.85 11.55
N ASP A 252 8.46 11.04 11.27
CA ASP A 252 7.30 11.65 11.93
C ASP A 252 6.00 10.89 11.61
N VAL A 253 6.09 9.57 11.36
CA VAL A 253 5.00 8.68 10.95
C VAL A 253 4.79 7.50 11.92
N LEU A 254 5.64 7.32 12.93
CA LEU A 254 5.54 6.18 13.87
C LEU A 254 5.19 6.57 15.32
N ALA A 255 4.33 7.58 15.48
CA ALA A 255 3.58 7.77 16.72
C ALA A 255 2.11 7.36 16.51
N PRO A 256 1.65 6.26 17.14
CA PRO A 256 0.24 6.03 17.44
C PRO A 256 -0.25 7.07 18.47
N SER A 257 -0.32 8.35 18.10
CA SER A 257 -0.81 9.42 18.98
C SER A 257 -2.34 9.48 19.04
N THR A 258 -3.05 8.52 18.42
CA THR A 258 -4.50 8.56 18.24
C THR A 258 -5.15 7.28 18.76
N ILE A 259 -6.38 7.40 19.29
CA ILE A 259 -7.24 6.30 19.80
C ILE A 259 -7.52 5.20 18.74
N GLN A 260 -7.06 5.38 17.50
CA GLN A 260 -7.29 4.51 16.34
C GLN A 260 -6.38 3.27 16.24
N ASP A 261 -5.34 3.14 17.07
CA ASP A 261 -4.34 2.07 16.92
C ASP A 261 -4.54 0.84 17.83
N ILE A 262 -5.62 0.81 18.63
CA ILE A 262 -6.00 -0.39 19.38
C ILE A 262 -6.72 -1.34 18.42
N GLN A 263 -6.01 -2.34 17.91
CA GLN A 263 -6.63 -3.35 17.05
C GLN A 263 -7.51 -4.30 17.89
N PRO A 264 -8.78 -4.53 17.50
CA PRO A 264 -9.60 -5.58 18.11
C PRO A 264 -8.99 -6.97 17.87
N PRO A 265 -9.37 -7.99 18.65
CA PRO A 265 -8.87 -9.33 18.43
C PRO A 265 -9.28 -9.77 17.02
N ASN A 266 -8.33 -10.29 16.25
CA ASN A 266 -8.62 -10.76 14.91
C ASN A 266 -9.64 -11.92 14.97
N TYR A 267 -10.47 -12.07 13.93
CA TYR A 267 -11.44 -13.16 13.80
C TYR A 267 -10.82 -14.54 14.07
N PHE A 268 -9.58 -14.76 13.66
CA PHE A 268 -8.86 -16.02 13.96
C PHE A 268 -8.78 -16.29 15.46
N VAL A 269 -8.41 -15.27 16.24
CA VAL A 269 -8.27 -15.36 17.70
C VAL A 269 -9.63 -15.66 18.36
N ILE A 270 -10.70 -15.06 17.86
CA ILE A 270 -12.06 -15.28 18.39
C ILE A 270 -12.49 -16.74 18.14
N HIS A 271 -12.34 -17.23 16.91
CA HIS A 271 -12.77 -18.58 16.56
C HIS A 271 -11.89 -19.66 17.20
N ILE A 272 -10.57 -19.48 17.22
CA ILE A 272 -9.69 -20.44 17.91
C ILE A 272 -9.94 -20.45 19.42
N CYS A 273 -10.27 -19.30 20.04
CA CYS A 273 -10.67 -19.23 21.45
C CYS A 273 -11.92 -20.08 21.72
N LYS A 274 -12.94 -20.00 20.84
CA LYS A 274 -14.13 -20.86 20.91
C LYS A 274 -13.79 -22.35 20.81
N VAL A 275 -12.90 -22.73 19.91
CA VAL A 275 -12.50 -24.13 19.73
C VAL A 275 -11.69 -24.63 20.93
N LEU A 276 -10.74 -23.84 21.44
CA LEU A 276 -9.95 -24.20 22.61
C LEU A 276 -10.81 -24.36 23.88
N ALA A 277 -11.88 -23.57 24.01
CA ALA A 277 -12.84 -23.68 25.11
C ALA A 277 -13.59 -25.03 25.13
N GLN A 278 -13.63 -25.76 24.01
CA GLN A 278 -14.25 -27.08 23.93
C GLN A 278 -13.35 -28.18 24.50
N ILE A 279 -12.06 -27.91 24.76
CA ILE A 279 -11.11 -28.89 25.30
C ILE A 279 -11.37 -29.06 26.81
N PRO A 280 -11.67 -30.28 27.29
CA PRO A 280 -11.94 -30.49 28.71
C PRO A 280 -10.66 -30.39 29.54
N ASN A 281 -10.81 -29.97 30.79
CA ASN A 281 -9.73 -29.80 31.77
C ASN A 281 -8.65 -28.78 31.35
N LEU A 282 -9.03 -27.78 30.56
CA LEU A 282 -8.17 -26.64 30.23
C LEU A 282 -8.53 -25.46 31.14
N ASP A 283 -7.57 -25.02 31.97
CA ASP A 283 -7.76 -23.86 32.84
C ASP A 283 -7.75 -22.55 32.01
N ASP A 284 -8.40 -21.47 32.49
CA ASP A 284 -8.44 -20.18 31.80
C ASP A 284 -7.03 -19.60 31.51
N GLU A 285 -6.09 -19.80 32.43
CA GLU A 285 -4.68 -19.43 32.25
C GLU A 285 -4.01 -20.23 31.13
N GLU A 286 -4.27 -21.54 31.08
CA GLU A 286 -3.74 -22.44 30.05
C GLU A 286 -4.33 -22.12 28.68
N LEU A 287 -5.63 -21.80 28.63
CA LEU A 287 -6.30 -21.32 27.43
C LEU A 287 -5.67 -20.03 26.91
N LEU A 288 -5.40 -19.05 27.80
CA LEU A 288 -4.71 -17.82 27.42
C LEU A 288 -3.33 -18.09 26.82
N TYR A 289 -2.54 -19.00 27.40
CA TYR A 289 -1.22 -19.35 26.85
C TYR A 289 -1.31 -20.00 25.47
N LEU A 290 -2.22 -20.96 25.30
CA LEU A 290 -2.46 -21.58 24.01
C LEU A 290 -2.90 -20.52 22.99
N LEU A 291 -3.82 -19.64 23.35
CA LEU A 291 -4.31 -18.57 22.50
C LEU A 291 -3.18 -17.63 22.04
N LEU A 292 -2.25 -17.27 22.93
CA LEU A 292 -1.06 -16.49 22.59
C LEU A 292 -0.16 -17.23 21.59
N LYS A 293 0.08 -18.54 21.80
CA LYS A 293 0.87 -19.38 20.88
C LYS A 293 0.22 -19.46 19.50
N PHE A 294 -1.09 -19.72 19.43
CA PHE A 294 -1.83 -19.74 18.16
C PHE A 294 -1.81 -18.37 17.47
N ASN A 295 -1.95 -17.27 18.22
CA ASN A 295 -1.83 -15.94 17.65
C ASN A 295 -0.42 -15.69 17.09
N LYS A 296 0.65 -16.10 17.77
CA LYS A 296 2.03 -16.00 17.26
C LYS A 296 2.22 -16.78 15.97
N LEU A 297 1.73 -18.01 15.90
CA LEU A 297 1.71 -18.81 14.66
C LEU A 297 0.98 -18.07 13.55
N PHE A 298 -0.20 -17.54 13.85
CA PHE A 298 -1.01 -16.82 12.89
C PHE A 298 -0.35 -15.54 12.41
N VAL A 299 0.23 -14.73 13.29
CA VAL A 299 0.89 -13.46 12.93
C VAL A 299 2.12 -13.73 12.07
N ASN A 300 2.94 -14.71 12.43
CA ASN A 300 4.18 -15.06 11.73
C ASN A 300 3.95 -15.78 10.38
N LEU A 301 2.73 -16.29 10.12
CA LEU A 301 2.40 -16.89 8.83
C LEU A 301 2.50 -15.87 7.68
N ILE A 302 3.29 -16.16 6.64
CA ILE A 302 3.30 -15.36 5.41
C ILE A 302 2.04 -15.71 4.61
N LYS A 303 0.97 -14.93 4.79
CA LYS A 303 -0.36 -15.26 4.24
C LYS A 303 -0.39 -15.32 2.71
N ASP A 304 0.35 -14.45 2.04
CA ASP A 304 0.41 -14.43 0.56
C ASP A 304 1.11 -15.68 0.01
N GLU A 305 2.20 -16.12 0.64
CA GLU A 305 2.88 -17.38 0.32
C GLU A 305 1.92 -18.56 0.53
N PHE A 306 1.23 -18.58 1.66
CA PHE A 306 0.27 -19.62 1.99
C PHE A 306 -0.87 -19.72 0.95
N PHE A 307 -1.49 -18.61 0.58
CA PHE A 307 -2.53 -18.59 -0.46
C PHE A 307 -1.98 -18.96 -1.84
N TYR A 308 -0.73 -18.59 -2.14
CA TYR A 308 -0.05 -19.04 -3.35
C TYR A 308 0.10 -20.58 -3.36
N LYS A 309 0.56 -21.18 -2.26
CA LYS A 309 0.69 -22.65 -2.15
C LYS A 309 -0.64 -23.36 -2.39
N ILE A 310 -1.75 -22.86 -1.84
CA ILE A 310 -3.08 -23.45 -2.06
C ILE A 310 -3.46 -23.36 -3.54
N ASN A 311 -3.38 -22.17 -4.16
CA ASN A 311 -3.70 -21.99 -5.57
C ASN A 311 -2.84 -22.86 -6.49
N ARG A 312 -1.52 -22.92 -6.22
CA ARG A 312 -0.59 -23.71 -7.02
C ARG A 312 -0.84 -25.21 -6.87
N SER A 313 -1.21 -25.65 -5.66
CA SER A 313 -1.63 -27.04 -5.43
C SER A 313 -2.91 -27.39 -6.18
N MET A 314 -3.89 -26.48 -6.19
CA MET A 314 -5.12 -26.62 -6.97
C MET A 314 -4.84 -26.70 -8.48
N GLU A 315 -3.92 -25.87 -8.98
CA GLU A 315 -3.53 -25.87 -10.39
C GLU A 315 -2.81 -27.16 -10.82
N GLU A 316 -1.89 -27.69 -10.00
CA GLU A 316 -1.11 -28.90 -10.33
C GLU A 316 -1.94 -30.18 -10.13
N LEU A 317 -2.74 -30.28 -9.07
CA LEU A 317 -3.48 -31.51 -8.72
C LEU A 317 -4.89 -31.57 -9.31
N LEU A 318 -5.57 -30.42 -9.45
CA LEU A 318 -6.96 -30.32 -9.93
C LEU A 318 -7.09 -29.31 -11.09
N PRO A 319 -6.35 -29.49 -12.20
CA PRO A 319 -6.23 -28.49 -13.26
C PRO A 319 -7.56 -28.14 -13.95
N GLN A 320 -8.46 -29.13 -14.07
CA GLN A 320 -9.77 -28.92 -14.72
C GLN A 320 -10.65 -27.98 -13.88
N ILE A 321 -10.72 -28.25 -12.57
CA ILE A 321 -11.47 -27.44 -11.60
C ILE A 321 -10.88 -26.03 -11.52
N PHE A 322 -9.56 -25.92 -11.37
CA PHE A 322 -8.89 -24.62 -11.26
C PHE A 322 -9.13 -23.76 -12.50
N LYS A 323 -9.00 -24.34 -13.70
CA LYS A 323 -9.28 -23.65 -14.96
C LYS A 323 -10.74 -23.22 -15.09
N HIS A 324 -11.68 -24.06 -14.64
CA HIS A 324 -13.11 -23.73 -14.67
C HIS A 324 -13.43 -22.54 -13.75
N ILE A 325 -12.94 -22.55 -12.51
CA ILE A 325 -13.12 -21.46 -11.56
C ILE A 325 -12.49 -20.17 -12.09
N ALA A 326 -11.28 -20.26 -12.64
CA ALA A 326 -10.57 -19.12 -13.22
C ALA A 326 -11.31 -18.52 -14.44
N LYS A 327 -11.89 -19.37 -15.30
CA LYS A 327 -12.73 -18.91 -16.43
C LYS A 327 -13.97 -18.15 -15.97
N ASN A 328 -14.55 -18.56 -14.84
CA ASN A 328 -15.69 -17.89 -14.22
C ASN A 328 -15.29 -16.62 -13.45
N GLY A 329 -14.00 -16.26 -13.40
CA GLY A 329 -13.52 -15.04 -12.74
C GLY A 329 -13.60 -15.07 -11.21
N ILE A 330 -13.77 -16.25 -10.61
CA ILE A 330 -13.93 -16.39 -9.15
C ILE A 330 -12.55 -16.33 -8.47
N ASN A 331 -12.39 -15.39 -7.54
CA ASN A 331 -11.17 -15.26 -6.75
C ASN A 331 -11.22 -16.11 -5.48
N LEU A 332 -10.48 -17.22 -5.48
CA LEU A 332 -10.40 -18.16 -4.35
C LEU A 332 -9.69 -17.60 -3.12
N VAL A 333 -8.93 -16.50 -3.23
CA VAL A 333 -8.24 -15.89 -2.09
C VAL A 333 -9.23 -15.40 -1.04
N VAL A 334 -10.42 -14.92 -1.44
CA VAL A 334 -11.46 -14.51 -0.50
C VAL A 334 -11.95 -15.71 0.33
N LEU A 335 -12.16 -16.85 -0.32
CA LEU A 335 -12.52 -18.10 0.34
C LEU A 335 -11.41 -18.53 1.30
N TYR A 336 -10.15 -18.53 0.87
CA TYR A 336 -9.02 -18.93 1.72
C TYR A 336 -8.85 -18.03 2.93
N LYS A 337 -9.05 -16.72 2.77
CA LYS A 337 -9.08 -15.76 3.89
C LYS A 337 -10.21 -16.12 4.87
N LYS A 338 -11.42 -16.38 4.38
CA LYS A 338 -12.54 -16.79 5.25
C LYS A 338 -12.19 -18.06 6.04
N LEU A 339 -11.65 -19.09 5.39
CA LEU A 339 -11.26 -20.34 6.05
C LEU A 339 -10.15 -20.13 7.08
N LEU A 340 -9.11 -19.40 6.71
CA LEU A 340 -7.96 -19.12 7.56
C LEU A 340 -8.36 -18.31 8.80
N TYR A 341 -9.20 -17.30 8.64
CA TYR A 341 -9.62 -16.40 9.72
C TYR A 341 -10.75 -16.97 10.59
N ASN A 342 -11.54 -17.92 10.08
CA ASN A 342 -12.62 -18.53 10.87
C ASN A 342 -12.23 -19.91 11.42
N PHE A 343 -11.04 -20.43 11.07
CA PHE A 343 -10.57 -21.75 11.49
C PHE A 343 -11.63 -22.85 11.26
N PHE A 344 -12.35 -22.76 10.14
CA PHE A 344 -13.46 -23.64 9.76
C PHE A 344 -14.67 -23.74 10.69
N THR A 345 -14.72 -22.99 11.79
CA THR A 345 -15.86 -23.00 12.73
C THR A 345 -17.17 -22.67 12.03
N ASP A 346 -17.14 -21.68 11.13
CA ASP A 346 -18.28 -21.31 10.29
C ASP A 346 -18.64 -22.35 9.22
N GLN A 347 -17.80 -23.34 8.93
CA GLN A 347 -18.00 -24.24 7.79
C GLN A 347 -18.47 -25.63 8.20
N PHE A 348 -17.97 -26.16 9.33
CA PHE A 348 -18.33 -27.49 9.82
C PHE A 348 -19.44 -27.49 10.89
N GLY A 349 -20.02 -26.34 11.23
CA GLY A 349 -21.15 -26.24 12.17
C GLY A 349 -20.82 -26.78 13.58
N ASP A 350 -21.83 -27.32 14.28
CA ASP A 350 -21.73 -27.85 15.65
C ASP A 350 -20.89 -29.14 15.79
N SER A 351 -20.20 -29.60 14.74
CA SER A 351 -19.30 -30.76 14.78
C SER A 351 -17.98 -30.44 15.53
N SER A 352 -18.10 -30.25 16.84
CA SER A 352 -17.00 -29.96 17.76
C SER A 352 -15.85 -30.98 17.65
N GLN A 353 -16.18 -32.27 17.49
CA GLN A 353 -15.17 -33.34 17.43
C GLN A 353 -14.30 -33.29 16.17
N LEU A 354 -14.88 -33.06 14.99
CA LEU A 354 -14.12 -32.88 13.75
C LEU A 354 -13.20 -31.65 13.85
N THR A 355 -13.73 -30.54 14.39
CA THR A 355 -12.94 -29.30 14.55
C THR A 355 -11.77 -29.49 15.51
N LEU A 356 -11.95 -30.26 16.59
CA LEU A 356 -10.88 -30.62 17.51
C LEU A 356 -9.84 -31.55 16.86
N LYS A 357 -10.25 -32.56 16.06
CA LYS A 357 -9.31 -33.39 15.29
C LYS A 357 -8.52 -32.57 14.27
N LEU A 358 -9.17 -31.63 13.57
CA LEU A 358 -8.48 -30.69 12.68
C LEU A 358 -7.46 -29.83 13.43
N LEU A 359 -7.80 -29.41 14.66
CA LEU A 359 -6.88 -28.70 15.53
C LEU A 359 -5.69 -29.60 15.96
N ASP A 360 -5.93 -30.89 16.22
CA ASP A 360 -4.86 -31.85 16.52
C ASP A 360 -3.85 -31.91 15.36
N PHE A 361 -4.31 -32.04 14.11
CA PHE A 361 -3.44 -31.98 12.94
C PHE A 361 -2.76 -30.63 12.79
N PHE A 362 -3.46 -29.53 13.05
CA PHE A 362 -2.88 -28.20 12.97
C PHE A 362 -1.77 -27.97 13.99
N VAL A 363 -1.87 -28.56 15.20
CA VAL A 363 -0.80 -28.51 16.21
C VAL A 363 0.44 -29.26 15.74
N TYR A 364 0.30 -30.38 15.04
CA TYR A 364 1.47 -31.18 14.60
C TYR A 364 2.02 -30.77 13.23
N GLN A 365 1.16 -30.45 12.27
CA GLN A 365 1.54 -30.16 10.88
C GLN A 365 1.46 -28.67 10.52
N GLY A 366 0.91 -27.82 11.40
CA GLY A 366 0.79 -26.38 11.17
C GLY A 366 -0.28 -26.00 10.13
N PHE A 367 -0.20 -24.77 9.63
CA PHE A 367 -1.13 -24.25 8.62
C PHE A 367 -1.07 -25.03 7.31
N ASP A 368 0.05 -25.69 6.98
CA ASP A 368 0.19 -26.41 5.72
C ASP A 368 -0.76 -27.61 5.58
N PHE A 369 -1.28 -28.14 6.69
CA PHE A 369 -2.34 -29.14 6.66
C PHE A 369 -3.63 -28.63 6.00
N LEU A 370 -3.91 -27.31 6.08
CA LEU A 370 -5.07 -26.69 5.45
C LEU A 370 -5.10 -26.93 3.94
N LEU A 371 -3.94 -26.97 3.29
CA LEU A 371 -3.84 -27.16 1.84
C LEU A 371 -4.50 -28.49 1.47
N ARG A 372 -4.20 -29.56 2.22
CA ARG A 372 -4.74 -30.89 1.98
C ARG A 372 -6.24 -30.93 2.15
N VAL A 373 -6.74 -30.32 3.24
CA VAL A 373 -8.19 -30.22 3.49
C VAL A 373 -8.89 -29.53 2.34
N VAL A 374 -8.36 -28.37 1.90
CA VAL A 374 -8.94 -27.62 0.78
C VAL A 374 -8.92 -28.46 -0.50
N ILE A 375 -7.77 -28.99 -0.90
CA ILE A 375 -7.64 -29.79 -2.13
C ILE A 375 -8.61 -30.97 -2.11
N TRP A 376 -8.68 -31.71 -1.00
CA TRP A 376 -9.58 -32.84 -0.86
C TRP A 376 -11.05 -32.42 -1.01
N CYS A 377 -11.49 -31.34 -0.34
CA CYS A 377 -12.87 -30.85 -0.48
C CYS A 377 -13.23 -30.48 -1.92
N PHE A 378 -12.30 -29.87 -2.67
CA PHE A 378 -12.51 -29.57 -4.08
C PHE A 378 -12.55 -30.84 -4.94
N GLN A 379 -11.73 -31.85 -4.63
CA GLN A 379 -11.73 -33.13 -5.33
C GLN A 379 -13.05 -33.89 -5.14
N GLN A 380 -13.59 -33.92 -3.92
CA GLN A 380 -14.87 -34.61 -3.63
C GLN A 380 -16.08 -33.93 -4.27
N ASN A 381 -16.01 -32.61 -4.48
CA ASN A 381 -17.08 -31.85 -5.13
C ASN A 381 -16.80 -31.57 -6.61
N GLN A 382 -15.87 -32.29 -7.24
CA GLN A 382 -15.43 -32.04 -8.61
C GLN A 382 -16.60 -31.95 -9.61
N ASP A 383 -17.46 -32.97 -9.63
CA ASP A 383 -18.56 -33.03 -10.60
C ASP A 383 -19.52 -31.86 -10.44
N LYS A 384 -19.89 -31.55 -9.18
CA LYS A 384 -20.77 -30.41 -8.85
C LYS A 384 -20.16 -29.08 -9.25
N ILE A 385 -18.84 -28.90 -9.09
CA ILE A 385 -18.16 -27.67 -9.46
C ILE A 385 -18.15 -27.48 -10.97
N LEU A 386 -17.90 -28.56 -11.73
CA LEU A 386 -17.84 -28.51 -13.19
C LEU A 386 -19.21 -28.29 -13.83
N ASP A 387 -20.28 -28.72 -13.18
CA ASP A 387 -21.66 -28.53 -13.65
C ASP A 387 -22.20 -27.11 -13.42
N LEU A 388 -21.62 -26.34 -12.50
CA LEU A 388 -22.09 -25.00 -12.12
C LEU A 388 -21.24 -23.89 -12.72
N GLU A 389 -21.86 -22.74 -13.01
CA GLU A 389 -21.20 -21.55 -13.57
C GLU A 389 -21.56 -20.28 -12.79
N GLY A 390 -20.71 -19.26 -12.89
CA GLY A 390 -20.95 -17.91 -12.36
C GLY A 390 -21.33 -17.86 -10.88
N ASP A 391 -22.43 -17.17 -10.58
CA ASP A 391 -22.89 -16.90 -9.21
C ASP A 391 -23.30 -18.17 -8.46
N SER A 392 -23.87 -19.18 -9.14
CA SER A 392 -24.26 -20.45 -8.51
C SER A 392 -23.04 -21.24 -8.03
N LEU A 393 -21.94 -21.18 -8.77
CA LEU A 393 -20.68 -21.77 -8.34
C LEU A 393 -20.10 -21.00 -7.14
N TYR A 394 -20.16 -19.67 -7.16
CA TYR A 394 -19.71 -18.84 -6.03
C TYR A 394 -20.53 -19.09 -4.76
N GLU A 395 -21.85 -19.25 -4.88
CA GLU A 395 -22.74 -19.61 -3.77
C GLU A 395 -22.42 -20.99 -3.22
N LEU A 396 -22.20 -22.00 -4.07
CA LEU A 396 -21.81 -23.34 -3.63
C LEU A 396 -20.52 -23.29 -2.82
N LEU A 397 -19.46 -22.65 -3.33
CA LEU A 397 -18.14 -22.59 -2.67
C LEU A 397 -18.19 -21.93 -1.29
N ASN A 398 -19.12 -20.99 -1.08
CA ASN A 398 -19.31 -20.30 0.19
C ASN A 398 -20.35 -20.95 1.11
N SER A 399 -21.07 -21.97 0.62
CA SER A 399 -22.11 -22.68 1.37
C SER A 399 -21.53 -23.77 2.27
N HIS A 400 -22.25 -24.09 3.35
CA HIS A 400 -21.94 -25.24 4.20
C HIS A 400 -22.02 -26.57 3.45
N ALA A 401 -22.86 -26.67 2.41
CA ALA A 401 -23.06 -27.91 1.67
C ALA A 401 -21.77 -28.41 0.98
N PHE A 402 -20.87 -27.49 0.61
CA PHE A 402 -19.56 -27.83 0.06
C PHE A 402 -18.68 -28.53 1.10
N TRP A 403 -18.67 -28.00 2.32
CA TRP A 403 -17.82 -28.46 3.42
C TRP A 403 -18.38 -29.67 4.17
N ASN A 404 -19.70 -29.86 4.18
CA ASN A 404 -20.39 -31.01 4.79
C ASN A 404 -20.00 -32.38 4.20
N THR A 405 -19.25 -32.40 3.11
CA THR A 405 -18.65 -33.62 2.57
C THR A 405 -17.57 -34.20 3.49
N MET A 406 -16.96 -33.37 4.33
CA MET A 406 -15.91 -33.79 5.25
C MET A 406 -16.49 -34.43 6.52
N THR A 407 -16.10 -35.67 6.76
CA THR A 407 -16.39 -36.43 7.99
C THR A 407 -15.10 -36.83 8.69
N GLU A 408 -15.18 -37.39 9.90
CA GLU A 408 -13.99 -37.90 10.60
C GLU A 408 -13.26 -38.99 9.81
N ASP A 409 -13.99 -39.87 9.13
CA ASP A 409 -13.43 -40.94 8.31
C ASP A 409 -12.68 -40.40 7.08
N SER A 410 -13.04 -39.20 6.62
CA SER A 410 -12.42 -38.54 5.46
C SER A 410 -10.96 -38.14 5.72
N LEU A 411 -10.55 -38.03 6.99
CA LEU A 411 -9.19 -37.60 7.36
C LEU A 411 -8.11 -38.52 6.80
N TYR A 412 -8.39 -39.82 6.66
CA TYR A 412 -7.45 -40.76 6.04
C TYR A 412 -7.16 -40.39 4.57
N GLU A 413 -8.19 -40.03 3.81
CA GLU A 413 -8.06 -39.62 2.41
C GLU A 413 -7.38 -38.25 2.27
N VAL A 414 -7.66 -37.32 3.19
CA VAL A 414 -6.99 -36.01 3.23
C VAL A 414 -5.47 -36.17 3.32
N LEU A 415 -4.99 -37.13 4.13
CA LEU A 415 -3.56 -37.39 4.29
C LEU A 415 -2.90 -38.00 3.05
N GLN A 416 -3.65 -38.66 2.17
CA GLN A 416 -3.13 -39.14 0.89
C GLN A 416 -2.81 -38.00 -0.08
N THR A 417 -3.37 -36.80 0.16
CA THR A 417 -3.08 -35.62 -0.63
C THR A 417 -1.67 -35.09 -0.31
N ASN A 418 -0.78 -35.09 -1.29
CA ASN A 418 0.64 -34.76 -1.11
C ASN A 418 1.10 -33.57 -1.99
N PRO A 419 0.73 -32.32 -1.63
CA PRO A 419 1.12 -31.14 -2.40
C PRO A 419 2.63 -30.85 -2.28
N LYS A 420 3.29 -30.39 -3.34
CA LYS A 420 4.75 -30.10 -3.30
C LYS A 420 5.07 -28.77 -2.61
N VAL A 421 4.84 -28.69 -1.29
CA VAL A 421 4.92 -27.47 -0.48
C VAL A 421 6.25 -26.73 -0.67
N ILE A 422 7.39 -27.42 -0.54
CA ILE A 422 8.74 -26.81 -0.68
C ILE A 422 8.95 -26.20 -2.08
N LYS A 423 8.50 -26.89 -3.13
CA LYS A 423 8.59 -26.39 -4.51
C LYS A 423 7.83 -25.08 -4.65
N TYR A 424 6.61 -25.02 -4.12
CA TYR A 424 5.75 -23.84 -4.23
C TYR A 424 6.27 -22.66 -3.40
N GLU A 425 6.88 -22.90 -2.24
CA GLU A 425 7.55 -21.85 -1.44
C GLU A 425 8.73 -21.24 -2.20
N ASN A 426 9.58 -22.10 -2.77
CA ASN A 426 10.71 -21.65 -3.57
C ASN A 426 10.25 -20.85 -4.79
N GLU A 427 9.22 -21.32 -5.50
CA GLU A 427 8.60 -20.56 -6.60
C GLU A 427 8.10 -19.19 -6.13
N PHE A 428 7.37 -19.14 -5.01
CA PHE A 428 6.85 -17.89 -4.46
C PHE A 428 7.96 -16.90 -4.13
N HIS A 429 9.00 -17.33 -3.40
CA HIS A 429 10.09 -16.43 -3.02
C HIS A 429 10.90 -15.97 -4.23
N LEU A 430 11.08 -16.80 -5.25
CA LEU A 430 11.72 -16.39 -6.51
C LEU A 430 10.90 -15.34 -7.25
N ILE A 431 9.58 -15.54 -7.36
CA ILE A 431 8.67 -14.57 -7.99
C ILE A 431 8.66 -13.27 -7.19
N TYR A 432 8.56 -13.36 -5.87
CA TYR A 432 8.51 -12.21 -4.98
C TYR A 432 9.82 -11.41 -5.04
N ALA A 433 10.97 -12.07 -5.00
CA ALA A 433 12.28 -11.41 -5.12
C ALA A 433 12.45 -10.71 -6.47
N ASN A 434 12.02 -11.34 -7.57
CA ASN A 434 12.07 -10.74 -8.90
C ASN A 434 11.13 -9.54 -9.02
N SER A 435 9.90 -9.65 -8.52
CA SER A 435 8.92 -8.56 -8.50
C SER A 435 9.39 -7.40 -7.62
N PHE A 436 9.96 -7.70 -6.46
CA PHE A 436 10.53 -6.71 -5.56
C PHE A 436 11.69 -5.95 -6.21
N ASN A 437 12.61 -6.65 -6.86
CA ASN A 437 13.71 -6.01 -7.60
C ASN A 437 13.19 -5.12 -8.73
N ASN A 438 12.16 -5.56 -9.46
CA ASN A 438 11.58 -4.76 -10.54
C ASN A 438 10.91 -3.49 -10.00
N LYS A 439 10.12 -3.60 -8.92
CA LYS A 439 9.53 -2.44 -8.22
C LYS A 439 10.60 -1.48 -7.70
N ASN A 440 11.71 -2.00 -7.18
CA ASN A 440 12.80 -1.16 -6.70
C ASN A 440 13.49 -0.40 -7.85
N ASN A 441 13.66 -1.06 -9.01
CA ASN A 441 14.16 -0.39 -10.21
C ASN A 441 13.19 0.68 -10.70
N GLU A 442 11.88 0.41 -10.70
CA GLU A 442 10.85 1.40 -11.06
C GLU A 442 10.86 2.60 -10.09
N LEU A 443 11.04 2.35 -8.79
CA LEU A 443 11.14 3.40 -7.78
C LEU A 443 12.39 4.26 -7.99
N THR A 444 13.53 3.64 -8.30
CA THR A 444 14.76 4.37 -8.67
C THR A 444 14.54 5.23 -9.91
N ASN A 445 13.93 4.68 -10.96
CA ASN A 445 13.60 5.44 -12.17
C ASN A 445 12.67 6.63 -11.88
N LEU A 446 11.65 6.43 -11.03
CA LEU A 446 10.73 7.50 -10.62
C LEU A 446 11.44 8.58 -9.79
N ARG A 447 12.42 8.21 -8.96
CA ARG A 447 13.26 9.17 -8.24
C ARG A 447 14.12 10.00 -9.20
N GLU A 448 14.78 9.35 -10.16
CA GLU A 448 15.59 10.05 -11.17
C GLU A 448 14.74 11.03 -12.00
N VAL A 449 13.55 10.61 -12.45
CA VAL A 449 12.62 11.50 -13.16
C VAL A 449 12.14 12.65 -12.27
N ASN A 450 11.93 12.41 -10.97
CA ASN A 450 11.54 13.46 -10.04
C ASN A 450 12.69 14.47 -9.85
N ASP A 451 13.92 13.99 -9.67
CA ASP A 451 15.10 14.85 -9.56
C ASP A 451 15.28 15.71 -10.84
N ASP A 452 15.10 15.13 -12.02
CA ASP A 452 15.11 15.86 -13.30
C ASP A 452 14.00 16.92 -13.37
N LEU A 453 12.79 16.59 -12.92
CA LEU A 453 11.67 17.53 -12.87
C LEU A 453 11.94 18.66 -11.86
N ILE A 454 12.55 18.37 -10.71
CA ILE A 454 12.96 19.39 -9.73
C ILE A 454 13.98 20.35 -10.36
N ILE A 455 14.98 19.82 -11.06
CA ILE A 455 15.96 20.63 -11.80
C ILE A 455 15.24 21.53 -12.81
N LYS A 456 14.31 20.96 -13.59
CA LYS A 456 13.56 21.72 -14.60
C LYS A 456 12.62 22.77 -14.01
N VAL A 457 11.99 22.49 -12.87
CA VAL A 457 11.19 23.48 -12.13
C VAL A 457 12.07 24.62 -11.64
N ASN A 458 13.27 24.32 -11.15
CA ASN A 458 14.22 25.35 -10.72
C ASN A 458 14.69 26.21 -11.90
N GLU A 459 14.97 25.59 -13.06
CA GLU A 459 15.32 26.31 -14.29
C GLU A 459 14.18 27.22 -14.75
N LEU A 460 12.94 26.72 -14.80
CA LEU A 460 11.77 27.51 -15.17
C LEU A 460 11.52 28.65 -14.17
N ARG A 461 11.74 28.43 -12.87
CA ARG A 461 11.68 29.49 -11.86
C ARG A 461 12.74 30.57 -12.11
N GLN A 462 13.94 30.18 -12.49
CA GLN A 462 15.01 31.12 -12.86
C GLN A 462 14.65 31.92 -14.12
N GLN A 463 14.09 31.26 -15.14
CA GLN A 463 13.61 31.93 -16.36
C GLN A 463 12.47 32.91 -16.06
N LEU A 464 11.52 32.53 -15.19
CA LEU A 464 10.42 33.40 -14.77
C LEU A 464 10.94 34.60 -13.97
N ALA A 465 11.89 34.39 -13.08
CA ALA A 465 12.55 35.48 -12.35
C ALA A 465 13.24 36.46 -13.31
N SER A 466 14.01 35.95 -14.28
CA SER A 466 14.64 36.77 -15.31
C SER A 466 13.61 37.55 -16.15
N LEU A 467 12.54 36.88 -16.60
CA LEU A 467 11.47 37.52 -17.36
C LEU A 467 10.79 38.61 -16.55
N LYS A 468 10.52 38.38 -15.27
CA LYS A 468 9.94 39.37 -14.36
C LYS A 468 10.83 40.61 -14.24
N THR A 469 12.14 40.43 -14.08
CA THR A 469 13.11 41.54 -14.08
C THR A 469 13.07 42.32 -15.40
N THR A 470 13.11 41.62 -16.55
CA THR A 470 13.03 42.30 -17.85
C THR A 470 11.70 43.05 -18.05
N HIS A 471 10.60 42.52 -17.54
CA HIS A 471 9.30 43.17 -17.62
C HIS A 471 9.23 44.42 -16.73
N GLU A 472 9.81 44.38 -15.53
CA GLU A 472 9.96 45.56 -14.66
C GLU A 472 10.83 46.62 -15.33
N GLU A 473 11.93 46.24 -15.97
CA GLU A 473 12.79 47.15 -16.75
C GLU A 473 12.03 47.79 -17.92
N ILE A 474 11.25 47.01 -18.70
CA ILE A 474 10.43 47.52 -19.81
C ILE A 474 9.37 48.48 -19.29
N LEU A 475 8.71 48.18 -18.18
CA LEU A 475 7.73 49.09 -17.57
C LEU A 475 8.37 50.41 -17.15
N GLN A 476 9.58 50.35 -16.58
CA GLN A 476 10.33 51.55 -16.21
C GLN A 476 10.73 52.38 -17.44
N GLN A 477 11.22 51.73 -18.50
CA GLN A 477 11.53 52.39 -19.78
C GLN A 477 10.27 53.01 -20.40
N ASN A 478 9.13 52.32 -20.37
CA ASN A 478 7.87 52.82 -20.91
C ASN A 478 7.37 54.04 -20.12
N ALA A 479 7.52 54.04 -18.80
CA ALA A 479 7.24 55.21 -17.97
C ALA A 479 8.14 56.40 -18.36
N GLN A 480 9.45 56.16 -18.52
CA GLN A 480 10.39 57.18 -18.98
C GLN A 480 10.04 57.73 -20.37
N PHE A 481 9.69 56.86 -21.33
CA PHE A 481 9.28 57.29 -22.67
C PHE A 481 7.97 58.08 -22.64
N LYS A 482 7.02 57.71 -21.78
CA LYS A 482 5.78 58.46 -21.60
C LYS A 482 6.04 59.86 -21.04
N ASP A 483 6.95 59.98 -20.07
CA ASP A 483 7.36 61.27 -19.50
C ASP A 483 8.13 62.13 -20.52
N GLN A 484 9.00 61.53 -21.32
CA GLN A 484 9.65 62.24 -22.44
C GLN A 484 8.63 62.69 -23.48
N LEU A 485 7.65 61.85 -23.81
CA LEU A 485 6.61 62.19 -24.79
C LEU A 485 5.73 63.35 -24.28
N THR A 486 5.34 63.36 -23.01
CA THR A 486 4.57 64.47 -22.43
C THR A 486 5.40 65.76 -22.43
N GLN A 487 6.68 65.68 -22.06
CA GLN A 487 7.59 66.83 -22.12
C GLN A 487 7.72 67.38 -23.54
N GLU A 488 7.90 66.53 -24.55
CA GLU A 488 7.98 66.95 -25.95
C GLU A 488 6.65 67.51 -26.48
N VAL A 489 5.51 66.95 -26.07
CA VAL A 489 4.18 67.51 -26.40
C VAL A 489 4.01 68.91 -25.81
N ASP A 490 4.45 69.12 -24.56
CA ASP A 490 4.36 70.43 -23.92
C ASP A 490 5.34 71.44 -24.53
N GLN A 491 6.56 71.01 -24.88
CA GLN A 491 7.50 71.81 -25.66
C GLN A 491 6.90 72.21 -27.02
N ARG A 492 6.28 71.27 -27.72
CA ARG A 492 5.61 71.54 -29.00
C ARG A 492 4.47 72.53 -28.84
N LYS A 493 3.62 72.40 -27.82
CA LYS A 493 2.58 73.40 -27.51
C LYS A 493 3.17 74.78 -27.22
N ALA A 494 4.26 74.84 -26.48
CA ALA A 494 4.95 76.10 -26.18
C ALA A 494 5.54 76.74 -27.45
N LEU A 495 6.12 75.92 -28.35
CA LEU A 495 6.62 76.36 -29.65
C LEU A 495 5.48 76.81 -30.57
N ASP A 496 4.35 76.09 -30.62
CA ASP A 496 3.18 76.48 -31.40
C ASP A 496 2.58 77.79 -30.88
N LYS A 497 2.55 78.00 -29.56
CA LYS A 497 2.15 79.28 -28.96
C LYS A 497 3.10 80.40 -29.36
N LYS A 498 4.42 80.20 -29.25
CA LYS A 498 5.42 81.17 -29.71
C LYS A 498 5.26 81.46 -31.20
N ARG A 499 5.05 80.44 -32.02
CA ARG A 499 4.81 80.57 -33.46
C ARG A 499 3.58 81.43 -33.73
N SER A 500 2.47 81.19 -33.01
CA SER A 500 1.25 82.00 -33.12
C SER A 500 1.47 83.44 -32.67
N GLU A 501 2.22 83.67 -31.59
CA GLU A 501 2.57 85.02 -31.12
C GLU A 501 3.45 85.77 -32.13
N LEU A 502 4.47 85.10 -32.69
CA LEU A 502 5.32 85.62 -33.74
C LEU A 502 4.54 85.93 -35.02
N GLN A 503 3.61 85.05 -35.40
CA GLN A 503 2.74 85.25 -36.56
C GLN A 503 1.82 86.46 -36.36
N SER A 504 1.19 86.60 -35.20
CA SER A 504 0.37 87.77 -34.86
C SER A 504 1.20 89.07 -34.85
N ARG A 505 2.42 89.04 -34.31
CA ARG A 505 3.35 90.18 -34.37
C ARG A 505 3.74 90.52 -35.81
N TYR A 506 3.98 89.52 -36.65
CA TYR A 506 4.32 89.72 -38.06
C TYR A 506 3.15 90.32 -38.84
N GLU A 507 1.93 89.82 -38.65
CA GLU A 507 0.70 90.38 -39.25
C GLU A 507 0.48 91.84 -38.82
N HIS A 508 0.67 92.16 -37.53
CA HIS A 508 0.58 93.52 -37.04
C HIS A 508 1.64 94.45 -37.64
N LEU A 509 2.88 93.96 -37.81
CA LEU A 509 3.97 94.73 -38.41
C LEU A 509 3.72 94.96 -39.91
N SER A 510 3.29 93.91 -40.63
CA SER A 510 2.97 93.96 -42.05
C SER A 510 1.78 94.88 -42.35
N MET A 511 0.74 94.88 -41.50
CA MET A 511 -0.36 95.86 -41.61
C MET A 511 0.12 97.29 -41.36
N LYS A 512 0.98 97.51 -40.36
CA LYS A 512 1.55 98.84 -40.09
C LYS A 512 2.43 99.35 -41.24
N GLU A 513 3.19 98.45 -41.87
CA GLU A 513 4.01 98.74 -43.04
C GLU A 513 3.16 98.97 -44.31
N ASN A 514 2.11 98.18 -44.52
CA ASN A 514 1.15 98.41 -45.61
C ASN A 514 0.38 99.72 -45.46
N VAL A 515 -0.01 100.10 -44.24
CA VAL A 515 -0.68 101.39 -43.98
C VAL A 515 0.27 102.56 -44.25
N THR A 516 1.56 102.43 -43.94
CA THR A 516 2.55 103.48 -44.23
C THR A 516 2.87 103.57 -45.72
N ASN A 517 3.01 102.44 -46.41
CA ASN A 517 3.23 102.41 -47.86
C ASN A 517 2.00 102.92 -48.65
N THR A 518 0.78 102.57 -48.25
CA THR A 518 -0.44 103.08 -48.89
C THR A 518 -0.63 104.57 -48.66
N LYS A 519 -0.30 105.09 -47.47
CA LYS A 519 -0.29 106.53 -47.21
C LYS A 519 0.71 107.27 -48.09
N LYS A 520 1.93 106.73 -48.23
CA LYS A 520 2.98 107.31 -49.07
C LYS A 520 2.65 107.24 -50.57
N ALA A 521 2.06 106.14 -51.03
CA ALA A 521 1.58 106.01 -52.41
C ALA A 521 0.46 107.01 -52.72
N ASN A 522 -0.47 107.24 -51.78
CA ASN A 522 -1.50 108.27 -51.95
C ASN A 522 -0.93 109.69 -52.00
N GLU A 523 0.12 109.98 -51.21
CA GLU A 523 0.84 111.25 -51.28
C GLU A 523 1.54 111.42 -52.66
N GLU A 524 2.16 110.37 -53.18
CA GLU A 524 2.78 110.38 -54.53
C GLU A 524 1.74 110.49 -55.66
N PHE A 525 0.58 109.83 -55.53
CA PHE A 525 -0.52 109.97 -56.49
C PHE A 525 -1.11 111.38 -56.48
N ALA A 526 -1.23 112.01 -55.32
CA ALA A 526 -1.65 113.40 -55.22
C ALA A 526 -0.68 114.34 -55.96
N ALA A 527 0.63 114.15 -55.77
CA ALA A 527 1.66 114.92 -56.46
C ALA A 527 1.64 114.70 -57.99
N ARG A 528 1.50 113.45 -58.44
CA ARG A 528 1.38 113.12 -59.89
C ARG A 528 0.12 113.68 -60.52
N ASN A 529 -1.01 113.67 -59.81
CA ASN A 529 -2.24 114.32 -60.30
C ASN A 529 -2.05 115.83 -60.47
N GLU A 530 -1.33 116.47 -59.55
CA GLU A 530 -1.01 117.89 -59.65
C GLU A 530 -0.10 118.19 -60.86
N GLU A 531 0.84 117.30 -61.17
CA GLU A 531 1.72 117.39 -62.35
C GLU A 531 0.98 117.11 -63.67
N LEU A 532 0.08 116.14 -63.70
CA LEU A 532 -0.77 115.86 -64.87
C LEU A 532 -1.71 117.03 -65.17
N VAL A 533 -2.24 117.71 -64.15
CA VAL A 533 -3.03 118.94 -64.34
C VAL A 533 -2.18 120.02 -65.01
N LYS A 534 -0.92 120.21 -64.61
CA LYS A 534 0.01 121.15 -65.28
C LYS A 534 0.29 120.75 -66.73
N GLN A 535 0.51 119.46 -67.01
CA GLN A 535 0.75 118.98 -68.38
C GLN A 535 -0.49 119.15 -69.28
N ILE A 536 -1.71 118.99 -68.74
CA ILE A 536 -2.95 119.25 -69.47
C ILE A 536 -3.08 120.76 -69.79
N GLU A 537 -2.68 121.66 -68.90
CA GLU A 537 -2.65 123.10 -69.18
C GLU A 537 -1.62 123.46 -70.27
N GLU A 538 -0.44 122.86 -70.26
CA GLU A 538 0.57 123.06 -71.31
C GLU A 538 0.14 122.51 -72.67
N LEU A 539 -0.51 121.34 -72.70
CA LEU A 539 -1.09 120.77 -73.92
C LEU A 539 -2.23 121.66 -74.48
N LYS A 540 -3.08 122.23 -73.62
CA LYS A 540 -4.08 123.22 -74.04
C LYS A 540 -3.42 124.44 -74.69
N LYS A 541 -2.30 124.92 -74.14
CA LYS A 541 -1.52 126.05 -74.70
C LYS A 541 -0.85 125.70 -76.04
N SER A 542 -0.36 124.46 -76.18
CA SER A 542 0.22 123.92 -77.43
C SER A 542 -0.82 123.72 -78.55
N ILE A 543 -2.03 123.27 -78.20
CA ILE A 543 -3.14 123.15 -79.16
C ILE A 543 -3.63 124.52 -79.62
N ALA A 544 -3.69 125.52 -78.72
CA ALA A 544 -4.04 126.90 -79.09
C ALA A 544 -3.03 127.52 -80.08
N THR A 545 -1.73 127.26 -79.90
CA THR A 545 -0.67 127.77 -80.78
C THR A 545 -0.59 127.03 -82.13
N LYS A 546 -0.93 125.73 -82.18
CA LYS A 546 -1.06 124.99 -83.45
C LYS A 546 -2.33 125.37 -84.25
N LYS A 547 -3.42 125.72 -83.58
CA LYS A 547 -4.66 126.21 -84.25
C LYS A 547 -4.46 127.57 -84.92
N ALA A 548 -3.55 128.40 -84.42
CA ALA A 548 -3.20 129.70 -85.02
C ALA A 548 -2.29 129.60 -86.27
N LYS A 549 -1.64 128.45 -86.54
CA LYS A 549 -0.72 128.25 -87.69
C LYS A 549 -1.35 127.55 -88.90
N LEU A 550 -2.62 127.13 -88.83
CA LEU A 550 -3.34 126.41 -89.90
C LEU A 550 -4.41 127.24 -90.63
N GLY A 551 -4.42 128.57 -90.47
CA GLY A 551 -5.39 129.49 -91.08
C GLY A 551 -4.83 130.53 -92.05
N ARG A 552 -3.60 130.37 -92.55
CA ARG A 552 -3.08 131.10 -93.72
C ARG A 552 -2.71 130.09 -94.81
N ALA A 553 -3.74 129.64 -95.51
CA ALA A 553 -3.75 129.20 -96.89
C ALA A 553 -5.13 129.56 -97.45
#